data_AF-A0A1X7R5V8-F1
#
_entry.id   AF-A0A1X7R5V8-F1
#
_cell.length_a   1.000
_cell.length_b   1.000
_cell.length_c   1.000
_cell.angle_alpha   90.00
_cell.angle_beta   90.00
_cell.angle_gamma   90.00
#
_symmetry.space_group_name_H-M   'P 1'
#
loop_
_entity.id
_entity.type
_entity.pdbx_description
1 polymer ?
#
loop_
_entity_poly.entity_id
_entity_poly.type
_entity_poly.pdbx_seq_one_letter_code
_entity_poly.pdbx_strand_id
1 'polypeptide(L)'
;MTSNYRYLLSKFKPTRLSLNLQPLIITRRSIETASTNVQQPVIKGLFEYARLNNKSYIKIKGPESVKFINGLVSSKLQESFIKKNLTTIDANKNTETTSATNEQIVPVPKFDIMKGNWGLYHESGDYGPYLARFGQYTAFLDGKGKLITDSILYPTPLTLDNINDTKYPEYLIELDKGAMASTMMRTFEGHKILSKVKIKAVEENEVKTWDVLVRFENIPTSEENPWIDNILRPMASMKSPEDALAFANTVVGTLFEGFETNIKGLYIERRTDEVLKVDGSAPLMFRILTDNSIDDISTIFNSKAFPFDFTVSKQEESAFRKLRLRCGLLDGVTDVKPTTVLPLELNFDYFPDVVSSNKGCYIGQELTARTFATGILRKRIVPVKIHNLPALLSYINRPGHNSDKYLEVEMKSNGNDETFSSEETESQMVTSPFGSGKVVRKRKRPIGSLITFEEDVGIVMLRTEHFSRIFPQGNSHSTKPILFIDVGEENPENNVIIEVQEPFWLKNWFKSNSPKLV
;
A
#
# COMPACT_ATOMS: atom_id res chain seq x y z
N MET A 1 24.56 -0.91 -24.94
CA MET A 1 23.41 -0.45 -25.75
C MET A 1 22.37 0.12 -24.80
N THR A 2 22.75 1.19 -24.11
CA THR A 2 22.03 1.83 -23.01
C THR A 2 21.78 3.27 -23.45
N SER A 3 20.62 3.83 -23.10
CA SER A 3 20.12 5.19 -23.41
C SER A 3 19.22 5.29 -24.64
N ASN A 4 17.90 5.37 -24.43
CA ASN A 4 16.99 6.14 -25.29
C ASN A 4 15.64 6.57 -24.63
N TYR A 5 15.33 6.18 -23.38
CA TYR A 5 14.02 6.46 -22.75
C TYR A 5 14.02 7.48 -21.61
N ARG A 6 15.16 8.10 -21.31
CA ARG A 6 15.19 9.23 -20.35
C ARG A 6 14.38 10.39 -20.95
N TYR A 7 13.63 11.10 -20.10
CA TYR A 7 12.98 12.41 -20.34
C TYR A 7 11.50 12.40 -20.77
N LEU A 8 10.55 12.50 -19.83
CA LEU A 8 9.10 12.56 -20.12
C LEU A 8 8.28 13.76 -19.57
N LEU A 9 8.85 14.77 -18.93
CA LEU A 9 8.09 15.99 -18.53
C LEU A 9 8.90 17.28 -18.78
N SER A 10 8.84 17.83 -19.99
CA SER A 10 9.37 19.16 -20.27
C SER A 10 8.24 20.17 -20.48
N LYS A 11 8.00 21.04 -19.50
CA LYS A 11 7.65 22.47 -19.66
C LYS A 11 7.22 23.10 -18.32
N PHE A 12 8.06 23.95 -17.75
CA PHE A 12 7.81 25.35 -17.32
C PHE A 12 8.84 25.79 -16.26
N LYS A 13 9.21 27.08 -16.33
CA LYS A 13 10.17 27.73 -15.42
C LYS A 13 9.43 28.17 -14.14
N PRO A 14 9.88 27.81 -12.92
CA PRO A 14 9.42 28.49 -11.73
C PRO A 14 9.97 29.92 -11.73
N THR A 15 9.09 30.90 -11.71
CA THR A 15 9.44 32.31 -11.52
C THR A 15 10.01 32.48 -10.11
N ARG A 16 11.33 32.70 -10.03
CA ARG A 16 12.12 33.17 -8.87
C ARG A 16 11.74 32.57 -7.51
N LEU A 17 12.49 31.57 -7.05
CA LEU A 17 12.78 31.37 -5.62
C LEU A 17 14.22 30.87 -5.48
N SER A 18 14.92 31.47 -4.53
CA SER A 18 16.36 31.40 -4.30
C SER A 18 16.79 30.08 -3.67
N LEU A 19 17.97 29.61 -4.11
CA LEU A 19 18.81 28.52 -3.60
C LEU A 19 18.51 27.11 -4.14
N ASN A 20 19.31 26.73 -5.15
CA ASN A 20 19.80 25.38 -5.44
C ASN A 20 18.81 24.22 -5.66
N LEU A 21 17.56 24.48 -6.01
CA LEU A 21 16.76 23.52 -6.76
C LEU A 21 17.25 23.55 -8.21
N GLN A 22 17.98 22.52 -8.66
CA GLN A 22 18.08 22.29 -10.10
C GLN A 22 16.63 22.16 -10.62
N PRO A 23 16.26 22.91 -11.67
CA PRO A 23 14.90 22.80 -12.21
C PRO A 23 14.63 21.34 -12.60
N LEU A 24 13.35 20.96 -12.74
CA LEU A 24 12.96 19.87 -13.64
C LEU A 24 13.45 20.23 -15.06
N ILE A 25 14.76 20.09 -15.29
CA ILE A 25 15.42 20.31 -16.58
C ILE A 25 15.36 18.98 -17.30
N ILE A 26 14.25 18.78 -17.98
CA ILE A 26 14.15 17.81 -19.04
C ILE A 26 14.67 18.51 -20.29
N THR A 27 15.97 18.40 -20.51
CA THR A 27 16.62 18.91 -21.72
C THR A 27 16.18 18.03 -22.88
N ARG A 28 15.52 18.64 -23.86
CA ARG A 28 15.38 18.11 -25.20
C ARG A 28 16.79 18.09 -25.83
N ARG A 29 17.60 17.07 -25.54
CA ARG A 29 18.75 16.77 -26.40
C ARG A 29 18.18 16.13 -27.64
N SER A 30 18.38 16.82 -28.75
CA SER A 30 18.11 16.40 -30.11
C SER A 30 18.40 14.91 -30.27
N ILE A 31 17.44 14.18 -30.84
CA ILE A 31 17.72 12.93 -31.54
C ILE A 31 18.51 13.33 -32.79
N GLU A 32 19.81 13.58 -32.62
CA GLU A 32 20.75 13.61 -33.72
C GLU A 32 21.84 12.61 -33.37
N THR A 33 21.69 11.37 -33.87
CA THR A 33 22.72 10.73 -34.69
C THR A 33 22.30 9.32 -35.13
N ALA A 34 22.76 8.99 -36.34
CA ALA A 34 22.81 7.68 -36.99
C ALA A 34 21.49 7.11 -37.53
N SER A 35 21.32 7.37 -38.83
CA SER A 35 20.58 6.57 -39.80
C SER A 35 20.63 5.06 -39.51
N THR A 36 19.62 4.56 -38.81
CA THR A 36 19.18 3.16 -38.86
C THR A 36 17.66 3.19 -38.92
N ASN A 37 17.08 2.58 -39.97
CA ASN A 37 15.65 2.50 -40.24
C ASN A 37 14.94 1.58 -39.23
N VAL A 38 14.94 1.95 -37.94
CA VAL A 38 14.10 1.34 -36.93
C VAL A 38 13.15 2.44 -36.45
N GLN A 39 11.88 2.35 -36.87
CA GLN A 39 10.81 3.18 -36.32
C GLN A 39 10.81 2.97 -34.81
N GLN A 40 11.26 3.96 -34.04
CA GLN A 40 11.13 3.92 -32.59
C GLN A 40 9.65 3.86 -32.24
N PRO A 41 9.24 3.03 -31.27
CA PRO A 41 7.84 2.91 -30.89
C PRO A 41 7.35 4.26 -30.37
N VAL A 42 6.23 4.74 -30.91
CA VAL A 42 5.57 5.95 -30.42
C VAL A 42 5.01 5.64 -29.03
N ILE A 43 5.52 6.32 -28.00
CA ILE A 43 4.98 6.23 -26.64
C ILE A 43 3.57 6.82 -26.66
N LYS A 44 2.63 6.14 -26.01
CA LYS A 44 1.28 6.65 -25.78
C LYS A 44 0.98 6.58 -24.28
N GLY A 45 0.26 7.57 -23.77
CA GLY A 45 -0.25 7.56 -22.41
C GLY A 45 -1.58 6.83 -22.34
N LEU A 46 -1.82 6.15 -21.23
CA LEU A 46 -3.13 5.64 -20.85
C LEU A 46 -3.51 6.31 -19.54
N PHE A 47 -4.67 6.97 -19.52
CA PHE A 47 -5.28 7.54 -18.33
C PHE A 47 -6.62 6.82 -18.09
N GLU A 48 -6.64 5.99 -17.07
CA GLU A 48 -7.84 5.28 -16.63
C GLU A 48 -8.31 5.87 -15.31
N TYR A 49 -9.63 6.00 -15.11
CA TYR A 49 -10.16 6.56 -13.88
C TYR A 49 -11.51 5.98 -13.49
N ALA A 50 -11.77 5.90 -12.18
CA ALA A 50 -13.04 5.51 -11.60
C ALA A 50 -13.38 6.40 -10.41
N ARG A 51 -14.68 6.69 -10.21
CA ARG A 51 -15.15 7.41 -9.03
C ARG A 51 -15.42 6.40 -7.90
N LEU A 52 -14.78 6.61 -6.76
CA LEU A 52 -15.02 5.84 -5.54
C LEU A 52 -16.15 6.49 -4.74
N ASN A 53 -17.24 5.75 -4.53
CA ASN A 53 -18.39 6.26 -3.78
C ASN A 53 -18.43 5.78 -2.33
N ASN A 54 -17.58 4.82 -1.97
CA ASN A 54 -17.52 4.17 -0.66
C ASN A 54 -16.56 4.86 0.34
N LYS A 55 -16.02 6.04 0.03
CA LYS A 55 -15.12 6.78 0.93
C LYS A 55 -15.81 7.92 1.67
N SER A 56 -15.30 8.21 2.85
CA SER A 56 -15.71 9.29 3.75
C SER A 56 -14.47 9.88 4.40
N TYR A 57 -14.59 11.08 4.98
CA TYR A 57 -13.43 11.82 5.45
C TYR A 57 -13.66 12.40 6.84
N ILE A 58 -12.61 12.42 7.66
CA ILE A 58 -12.57 13.20 8.90
C ILE A 58 -11.45 14.23 8.77
N LYS A 59 -11.78 15.48 9.03
CA LYS A 59 -10.86 16.62 9.03
C LYS A 59 -10.32 16.85 10.44
N ILE A 60 -9.00 16.89 10.58
CA ILE A 60 -8.31 17.25 11.82
C ILE A 60 -7.46 18.49 11.58
N LYS A 61 -7.67 19.53 12.40
CA LYS A 61 -6.97 20.82 12.30
C LYS A 61 -6.57 21.36 13.66
N GLY A 62 -5.37 21.93 13.77
CA GLY A 62 -4.90 22.54 15.00
C GLY A 62 -3.39 22.42 15.16
N PRO A 63 -2.80 23.19 16.09
CA PRO A 63 -1.36 23.17 16.31
C PRO A 63 -0.86 21.76 16.65
N GLU A 64 -1.63 20.95 17.40
CA GLU A 64 -1.20 19.61 17.81
C GLU A 64 -1.62 18.48 16.85
N SER A 65 -2.15 18.78 15.66
CA SER A 65 -2.69 17.77 14.73
C SER A 65 -1.69 16.65 14.42
N VAL A 66 -0.44 17.02 14.10
CA VAL A 66 0.62 16.06 13.73
C VAL A 66 0.89 15.10 14.88
N LYS A 67 1.16 15.64 16.06
CA LYS A 67 1.47 14.86 17.27
C LYS A 67 0.29 13.97 17.67
N PHE A 68 -0.93 14.50 17.58
CA PHE A 68 -2.16 13.77 17.84
C PHE A 68 -2.31 12.57 16.91
N ILE A 69 -2.26 12.78 15.59
CA ILE A 69 -2.42 11.71 14.60
C ILE A 69 -1.28 10.70 14.70
N ASN A 70 -0.04 11.16 14.90
CA ASN A 70 1.14 10.30 15.02
C ASN A 70 1.01 9.26 16.16
N GLY A 71 0.27 9.57 17.23
CA GLY A 71 0.01 8.62 18.32
C GLY A 71 -1.08 7.58 18.02
N LEU A 72 -1.84 7.76 16.95
CA LEU A 72 -2.99 6.91 16.58
C LEU A 72 -2.71 6.02 15.37
N VAL A 73 -1.74 6.41 14.54
CA VAL A 73 -1.40 5.70 13.30
C VAL A 73 -0.11 4.90 13.43
N SER A 74 0.07 3.90 12.57
CA SER A 74 1.29 3.07 12.52
C SER A 74 2.45 3.68 11.73
N SER A 75 2.18 4.57 10.77
CA SER A 75 3.20 5.35 10.03
C SER A 75 3.88 6.41 10.90
N LYS A 76 5.14 6.75 10.63
CA LYS A 76 5.87 7.81 11.35
C LYS A 76 5.59 9.17 10.70
N LEU A 77 4.98 10.10 11.44
CA LEU A 77 4.62 11.43 10.92
C LEU A 77 5.48 12.58 11.48
N GLN A 78 6.45 12.29 12.34
CA GLN A 78 7.40 13.26 12.87
C GLN A 78 8.74 12.59 13.19
N GLU A 79 9.84 13.31 12.96
CA GLU A 79 11.19 12.81 13.18
C GLU A 79 11.49 12.55 14.67
N SER A 80 11.23 13.56 15.51
CA SER A 80 11.56 13.52 16.94
C SER A 80 10.48 12.83 17.74
N PHE A 81 10.85 11.80 18.50
CA PHE A 81 10.00 11.23 19.53
C PHE A 81 10.77 11.12 20.85
N ILE A 82 10.08 11.45 21.95
CA ILE A 82 10.60 11.13 23.28
C ILE A 82 10.33 9.64 23.48
N LYS A 83 11.38 8.82 23.46
CA LYS A 83 11.29 7.40 23.83
C LYS A 83 10.97 7.36 25.33
N LYS A 84 9.68 7.32 25.70
CA LYS A 84 9.29 6.95 27.06
C LYS A 84 9.62 5.47 27.19
N ASN A 85 10.68 5.16 27.93
CA ASN A 85 11.24 3.83 28.10
C ASN A 85 10.14 2.79 28.36
N LEU A 86 9.85 1.97 27.35
CA LEU A 86 9.35 0.62 27.56
C LEU A 86 10.56 -0.30 27.40
N THR A 87 11.07 -0.72 28.55
CA THR A 87 12.11 -1.74 28.80
C THR A 87 13.52 -1.55 28.21
N THR A 88 14.46 -1.36 29.15
CA THR A 88 15.91 -1.67 29.15
C THR A 88 16.83 -1.00 28.11
N ILE A 89 17.98 -0.55 28.62
CA ILE A 89 19.07 0.10 27.90
C ILE A 89 19.73 -0.93 26.97
N ASP A 90 19.65 -0.74 25.66
CA ASP A 90 20.56 -1.41 24.72
C ASP A 90 21.92 -0.69 24.76
N ALA A 91 22.81 -1.22 25.60
CA ALA A 91 24.24 -0.97 25.49
C ALA A 91 24.80 -1.85 24.37
N ASN A 92 24.60 -1.45 23.12
CA ASN A 92 25.38 -1.85 21.93
C ASN A 92 24.87 -1.11 20.68
N LYS A 93 25.02 0.22 20.65
CA LYS A 93 25.04 0.95 19.38
C LYS A 93 26.45 0.87 18.83
N ASN A 94 26.71 -0.13 17.99
CA ASN A 94 27.71 -0.12 16.92
C ASN A 94 27.71 -1.50 16.25
N THR A 95 26.83 -1.68 15.26
CA THR A 95 27.05 -2.51 14.06
C THR A 95 25.74 -2.56 13.28
N GLU A 96 25.46 -1.52 12.49
CA GLU A 96 24.68 -1.70 11.27
C GLU A 96 25.69 -1.77 10.13
N THR A 97 25.97 -2.99 9.68
CA THR A 97 26.62 -3.27 8.40
C THR A 97 25.59 -2.99 7.29
N THR A 98 25.46 -1.73 6.91
CA THR A 98 24.82 -1.35 5.65
C THR A 98 25.83 -1.54 4.52
N SER A 99 25.52 -2.50 3.64
CA SER A 99 26.18 -2.66 2.36
C SER A 99 26.05 -1.39 1.54
N ALA A 100 27.21 -0.88 1.12
CA ALA A 100 27.46 0.34 0.38
C ALA A 100 26.52 0.61 -0.82
N THR A 101 25.92 1.81 -0.81
CA THR A 101 26.07 2.79 -1.90
C THR A 101 26.36 4.15 -1.25
N ASN A 102 27.32 4.89 -1.82
CA ASN A 102 27.92 6.12 -1.28
C ASN A 102 27.00 7.36 -1.37
N GLU A 103 25.73 7.26 -0.96
CA GLU A 103 24.83 8.42 -0.87
C GLU A 103 24.67 8.84 0.60
N GLN A 104 25.07 10.08 0.92
CA GLN A 104 24.90 10.63 2.27
C GLN A 104 23.41 10.72 2.61
N ILE A 105 22.99 10.04 3.68
CA ILE A 105 21.67 10.24 4.29
C ILE A 105 21.57 11.71 4.73
N VAL A 106 20.61 12.46 4.15
CA VAL A 106 20.37 13.87 4.49
C VAL A 106 19.14 13.97 5.40
N PRO A 107 19.28 14.40 6.66
CA PRO A 107 18.14 14.56 7.57
C PRO A 107 17.25 15.74 7.17
N VAL A 108 15.99 15.70 7.60
CA VAL A 108 15.07 16.83 7.49
C VAL A 108 15.45 17.89 8.54
N PRO A 109 15.74 19.15 8.16
CA PRO A 109 16.02 20.21 9.13
C PRO A 109 14.84 20.44 10.09
N LYS A 110 15.14 20.90 11.32
CA LYS A 110 14.09 21.20 12.30
C LYS A 110 13.27 22.42 11.87
N PHE A 111 11.95 22.31 11.98
CA PHE A 111 11.00 23.41 11.79
C PHE A 111 9.85 23.31 12.79
N ASP A 112 9.03 24.36 12.90
CA ASP A 112 7.89 24.40 13.80
C ASP A 112 6.70 23.63 13.23
N ILE A 113 6.57 22.35 13.60
CA ILE A 113 5.52 21.46 13.11
C ILE A 113 4.10 21.89 13.50
N MET A 114 3.97 22.90 14.37
CA MET A 114 2.69 23.39 14.92
C MET A 114 2.12 24.56 14.09
N LYS A 115 2.88 25.09 13.13
CA LYS A 115 2.50 26.24 12.31
C LYS A 115 2.53 25.88 10.83
N GLY A 116 1.66 26.54 10.08
CA GLY A 116 1.53 26.23 8.66
C GLY A 116 0.96 24.84 8.41
N ASN A 117 0.67 24.55 7.16
CA ASN A 117 0.49 23.19 6.72
C ASN A 117 1.70 22.83 5.88
N TRP A 118 2.62 22.07 6.46
CA TRP A 118 3.92 21.74 5.86
C TRP A 118 3.91 20.39 5.12
N GLY A 119 2.82 19.62 5.22
CA GLY A 119 2.70 18.29 4.61
C GLY A 119 2.83 17.14 5.63
N LEU A 120 3.50 16.08 5.19
CA LEU A 120 3.77 14.85 5.93
C LEU A 120 5.26 14.51 5.89
N TYR A 121 5.69 13.84 6.95
CA TYR A 121 7.04 13.32 7.10
C TYR A 121 7.07 11.88 6.62
N HIS A 122 8.06 11.56 5.79
CA HIS A 122 8.34 10.23 5.31
C HIS A 122 9.70 9.79 5.84
N GLU A 123 9.78 8.58 6.41
CA GLU A 123 11.01 8.10 7.03
C GLU A 123 11.94 7.40 6.03
N SER A 124 11.40 6.87 4.94
CA SER A 124 12.13 6.05 3.96
C SER A 124 12.10 6.67 2.56
N GLY A 125 13.25 7.14 2.10
CA GLY A 125 13.47 7.60 0.72
C GLY A 125 14.92 7.39 0.30
N ASP A 126 15.19 7.48 -1.00
CA ASP A 126 16.52 7.21 -1.59
C ASP A 126 17.62 8.05 -0.92
N TYR A 127 17.30 9.28 -0.50
CA TYR A 127 18.22 10.22 0.15
C TYR A 127 17.93 10.42 1.65
N GLY A 128 17.37 9.41 2.31
CA GLY A 128 16.91 9.50 3.70
C GLY A 128 15.52 10.14 3.84
N PRO A 129 15.13 10.58 5.05
CA PRO A 129 13.79 11.07 5.32
C PRO A 129 13.50 12.38 4.55
N TYR A 130 12.23 12.60 4.20
CA TYR A 130 11.81 13.74 3.39
C TYR A 130 10.41 14.22 3.77
N LEU A 131 10.01 15.36 3.22
CA LEU A 131 8.70 15.95 3.39
C LEU A 131 7.92 15.91 2.08
N ALA A 132 6.63 15.59 2.14
CA ALA A 132 5.76 15.63 0.97
C ALA A 132 4.37 16.15 1.34
N ARG A 133 3.67 16.77 0.38
CA ARG A 133 2.25 17.16 0.57
C ARG A 133 1.27 16.15 0.00
N PHE A 134 1.75 15.08 -0.62
CA PHE A 134 0.90 14.00 -1.07
C PHE A 134 0.45 13.15 0.12
N GLY A 135 -0.63 12.40 -0.08
CA GLY A 135 -1.16 11.54 0.95
C GLY A 135 -0.15 10.48 1.39
N GLN A 136 -0.37 9.91 2.58
CA GLN A 136 0.41 8.79 3.09
C GLN A 136 -0.52 7.69 3.55
N TYR A 137 -0.30 6.48 3.04
CA TYR A 137 -1.04 5.31 3.45
C TYR A 137 -0.57 4.84 4.82
N THR A 138 -1.52 4.46 5.68
CA THR A 138 -1.27 4.16 7.08
C THR A 138 -2.36 3.24 7.65
N ALA A 139 -2.18 2.82 8.89
CA ALA A 139 -3.13 1.97 9.60
C ALA A 139 -3.50 2.50 10.98
N PHE A 140 -4.77 2.36 11.35
CA PHE A 140 -5.26 2.49 12.72
C PHE A 140 -5.42 1.12 13.35
N LEU A 141 -4.87 0.93 14.54
CA LEU A 141 -4.89 -0.34 15.26
C LEU A 141 -5.74 -0.26 16.53
N ASP A 142 -6.26 -1.40 16.97
CA ASP A 142 -6.85 -1.53 18.29
C ASP A 142 -5.78 -1.65 19.38
N GLY A 143 -6.19 -1.62 20.65
CA GLY A 143 -5.27 -1.79 21.78
C GLY A 143 -4.53 -3.13 21.82
N LYS A 144 -4.96 -4.12 21.01
CA LYS A 144 -4.32 -5.44 20.88
C LYS A 144 -3.36 -5.51 19.69
N GLY A 145 -3.25 -4.44 18.89
CA GLY A 145 -2.38 -4.38 17.70
C GLY A 145 -3.01 -4.92 16.42
N LYS A 146 -4.32 -5.15 16.39
CA LYS A 146 -5.04 -5.60 15.18
C LYS A 146 -5.54 -4.41 14.37
N LEU A 147 -5.60 -4.58 13.06
CA LEU A 147 -6.07 -3.54 12.14
C LEU A 147 -7.54 -3.20 12.40
N ILE A 148 -7.85 -1.95 12.75
CA ILE A 148 -9.22 -1.43 12.72
C ILE A 148 -9.58 -1.09 11.27
N THR A 149 -8.75 -0.26 10.64
CA THR A 149 -8.86 0.16 9.24
C THR A 149 -7.50 0.68 8.79
N ASP A 150 -7.17 0.45 7.53
CA ASP A 150 -6.20 1.25 6.79
C ASP A 150 -6.83 2.60 6.39
N SER A 151 -5.98 3.55 6.01
CA SER A 151 -6.38 4.90 5.70
C SER A 151 -5.30 5.61 4.90
N ILE A 152 -5.71 6.62 4.14
CA ILE A 152 -4.80 7.58 3.55
C ILE A 152 -4.99 8.92 4.27
N LEU A 153 -3.88 9.47 4.75
CA LEU A 153 -3.80 10.77 5.39
C LEU A 153 -3.39 11.81 4.35
N TYR A 154 -4.19 12.85 4.13
CA TYR A 154 -3.90 13.92 3.16
C TYR A 154 -3.67 15.26 3.87
N PRO A 155 -2.53 15.93 3.66
CA PRO A 155 -2.42 17.36 3.93
C PRO A 155 -3.43 18.13 3.09
N THR A 156 -4.27 18.95 3.72
CA THR A 156 -5.26 19.77 3.01
C THR A 156 -5.17 21.25 3.41
N PRO A 157 -5.29 22.20 2.49
CA PRO A 157 -5.35 21.99 1.03
C PRO A 157 -4.02 21.44 0.49
N LEU A 158 -4.06 20.71 -0.62
CA LEU A 158 -2.86 20.13 -1.24
C LEU A 158 -1.91 21.23 -1.73
N THR A 159 -2.47 22.25 -2.38
CA THR A 159 -1.77 23.42 -2.94
C THR A 159 -2.01 24.65 -2.08
N LEU A 160 -1.01 25.53 -2.02
CA LEU A 160 -1.00 26.79 -1.27
C LEU A 160 -0.04 27.77 -1.95
N ASP A 161 -0.23 29.08 -1.77
CA ASP A 161 0.76 30.08 -2.19
C ASP A 161 1.92 30.13 -1.18
N ASN A 162 1.60 30.05 0.12
CA ASN A 162 2.55 29.94 1.21
C ASN A 162 2.08 28.91 2.25
N ILE A 163 3.03 28.19 2.87
CA ILE A 163 2.75 27.24 3.97
C ILE A 163 1.95 27.90 5.10
N ASN A 164 2.21 29.18 5.37
CA ASN A 164 1.61 29.94 6.47
C ASN A 164 0.24 30.54 6.14
N ASP A 165 -0.26 30.39 4.90
CA ASP A 165 -1.64 30.77 4.55
C ASP A 165 -2.66 30.00 5.40
N THR A 166 -2.25 28.81 5.85
CA THR A 166 -2.92 28.09 6.93
C THR A 166 -2.21 28.33 8.25
N LYS A 167 -2.95 28.73 9.28
CA LYS A 167 -2.35 28.98 10.62
C LYS A 167 -1.78 27.71 11.26
N TYR A 168 -2.40 26.57 10.99
CA TYR A 168 -2.14 25.30 11.67
C TYR A 168 -2.19 24.14 10.68
N PRO A 169 -1.49 23.02 10.98
CA PRO A 169 -1.59 21.81 10.18
C PRO A 169 -3.02 21.28 10.13
N GLU A 170 -3.40 20.84 8.94
CA GLU A 170 -4.75 20.39 8.62
C GLU A 170 -4.69 19.16 7.71
N TYR A 171 -5.44 18.13 8.09
CA TYR A 171 -5.41 16.83 7.41
C TYR A 171 -6.82 16.29 7.18
N LEU A 172 -7.02 15.64 6.02
CA LEU A 172 -8.14 14.75 5.78
C LEU A 172 -7.69 13.31 6.02
N ILE A 173 -8.48 12.56 6.77
CA ILE A 173 -8.30 11.13 7.01
C ILE A 173 -9.37 10.40 6.22
N GLU A 174 -8.96 9.62 5.23
CA GLU A 174 -9.86 8.79 4.43
C GLU A 174 -10.26 7.53 5.16
N LEU A 175 -11.56 7.24 5.14
CA LEU A 175 -12.16 6.08 5.78
C LEU A 175 -13.25 5.51 4.89
N ASP A 176 -13.46 4.19 4.95
CA ASP A 176 -14.63 3.60 4.30
C ASP A 176 -15.93 4.12 4.93
N LYS A 177 -16.97 4.24 4.08
CA LYS A 177 -18.33 4.59 4.51
C LYS A 177 -18.92 3.51 5.43
N GLY A 178 -20.06 3.85 6.03
CA GLY A 178 -20.75 3.00 6.99
C GLY A 178 -20.27 3.24 8.42
N ALA A 179 -20.13 2.16 9.19
CA ALA A 179 -19.83 2.27 10.63
C ALA A 179 -18.38 2.72 10.94
N MET A 180 -17.49 2.76 9.95
CA MET A 180 -16.07 3.07 10.19
C MET A 180 -15.85 4.55 10.55
N ALA A 181 -16.47 5.47 9.80
CA ALA A 181 -16.38 6.91 10.08
C ALA A 181 -16.83 7.25 11.52
N SER A 182 -17.96 6.70 11.96
CA SER A 182 -18.48 6.93 13.32
C SER A 182 -17.62 6.26 14.39
N THR A 183 -17.09 5.07 14.12
CA THR A 183 -16.14 4.37 15.00
C THR A 183 -14.86 5.18 15.19
N MET A 184 -14.27 5.68 14.09
CA MET A 184 -13.06 6.48 14.14
C MET A 184 -13.29 7.85 14.78
N MET A 185 -14.43 8.51 14.52
CA MET A 185 -14.79 9.75 15.19
C MET A 185 -14.84 9.56 16.72
N ARG A 186 -15.46 8.48 17.20
CA ARG A 186 -15.48 8.15 18.63
C ARG A 186 -14.08 7.90 19.18
N THR A 187 -13.26 7.16 18.46
CA THR A 187 -11.86 6.91 18.84
C THR A 187 -11.08 8.23 18.94
N PHE A 188 -11.22 9.13 17.98
CA PHE A 188 -10.52 10.41 17.96
C PHE A 188 -10.97 11.33 19.10
N GLU A 189 -12.28 11.50 19.31
CA GLU A 189 -12.79 12.31 20.42
C GLU A 189 -12.38 11.73 21.79
N GLY A 190 -12.31 10.39 21.92
CA GLY A 190 -11.80 9.74 23.13
C GLY A 190 -10.33 10.03 23.43
N HIS A 191 -9.49 10.23 22.41
CA HIS A 191 -8.05 10.52 22.57
C HIS A 191 -7.73 12.02 22.58
N LYS A 192 -8.69 12.88 22.19
CA LYS A 192 -8.51 14.33 22.06
C LYS A 192 -8.29 15.04 23.38
N ILE A 193 -8.59 14.42 24.51
CA ILE A 193 -8.51 15.02 25.85
C ILE A 193 -7.17 15.78 26.00
N LEU A 194 -7.25 17.09 26.26
CA LEU A 194 -6.14 18.06 26.37
C LEU A 194 -5.40 18.42 25.07
N SER A 195 -5.65 17.73 23.95
CA SER A 195 -5.04 18.04 22.64
C SER A 195 -5.71 19.24 21.99
N LYS A 196 -4.92 20.22 21.53
CA LYS A 196 -5.37 21.43 20.84
C LYS A 196 -5.67 21.14 19.36
N VAL A 197 -6.67 20.28 19.11
CA VAL A 197 -7.14 19.90 17.78
C VAL A 197 -8.66 20.05 17.66
N LYS A 198 -9.12 20.41 16.47
CA LYS A 198 -10.52 20.38 16.05
C LYS A 198 -10.70 19.20 15.11
N ILE A 199 -11.74 18.41 15.36
CA ILE A 199 -12.06 17.20 14.62
C ILE A 199 -13.47 17.39 14.07
N LYS A 200 -13.65 17.18 12.76
CA LYS A 200 -14.93 17.38 12.07
C LYS A 200 -15.14 16.32 11.02
N ALA A 201 -16.37 15.84 10.90
CA ALA A 201 -16.74 14.98 9.78
C ALA A 201 -16.74 15.79 8.46
N VAL A 202 -16.31 15.09 7.42
CA VAL A 202 -16.45 15.34 5.99
C VAL A 202 -17.91 15.36 5.50
N GLU A 203 -18.56 16.46 5.11
CA GLU A 203 -19.86 16.29 4.42
C GLU A 203 -19.67 15.56 3.08
N GLU A 204 -20.59 14.68 2.68
CA GLU A 204 -20.43 13.84 1.48
C GLU A 204 -20.33 14.64 0.17
N ASN A 205 -20.77 15.89 0.19
CA ASN A 205 -20.75 16.84 -0.91
C ASN A 205 -19.59 17.85 -0.83
N GLU A 206 -18.65 17.71 0.11
CA GLU A 206 -17.45 18.55 0.11
C GLU A 206 -16.35 17.98 -0.78
N VAL A 207 -16.27 16.65 -0.89
CA VAL A 207 -15.15 15.94 -1.55
C VAL A 207 -15.63 14.75 -2.36
N LYS A 208 -15.11 14.61 -3.58
CA LYS A 208 -15.22 13.42 -4.44
C LYS A 208 -13.87 12.71 -4.51
N THR A 209 -13.91 11.38 -4.57
CA THR A 209 -12.71 10.53 -4.59
C THR A 209 -12.59 9.81 -5.93
N TRP A 210 -11.40 9.86 -6.51
CA TRP A 210 -11.09 9.28 -7.80
C TRP A 210 -9.90 8.35 -7.66
N ASP A 211 -10.07 7.11 -8.10
CA ASP A 211 -8.94 6.26 -8.44
C ASP A 211 -8.51 6.60 -9.87
N VAL A 212 -7.23 6.84 -10.06
CA VAL A 212 -6.63 7.15 -11.36
C VAL A 212 -5.45 6.23 -11.58
N LEU A 213 -5.32 5.71 -12.78
CA LEU A 213 -4.19 4.91 -13.22
C LEU A 213 -3.56 5.59 -14.43
N VAL A 214 -2.25 5.79 -14.38
CA VAL A 214 -1.49 6.28 -15.52
C VAL A 214 -0.40 5.31 -15.92
N ARG A 215 -0.44 4.90 -17.19
CA ARG A 215 0.55 4.01 -17.81
C ARG A 215 1.13 4.66 -19.06
N PHE A 216 2.38 4.34 -19.35
CA PHE A 216 3.01 4.68 -20.63
C PHE A 216 3.19 3.39 -21.43
N GLU A 217 2.53 3.31 -22.57
CA GLU A 217 2.60 2.16 -23.47
C GLU A 217 3.96 2.13 -24.20
N ASN A 218 4.37 0.92 -24.60
CA ASN A 218 5.60 0.66 -25.34
C ASN A 218 6.90 0.99 -24.60
N ILE A 219 6.86 1.16 -23.28
CA ILE A 219 8.07 1.17 -22.45
C ILE A 219 8.47 -0.28 -22.16
N PRO A 220 9.70 -0.71 -22.48
CA PRO A 220 10.19 -2.04 -22.14
C PRO A 220 10.21 -2.25 -20.62
N THR A 221 9.89 -3.46 -20.16
CA THR A 221 9.94 -3.82 -18.74
C THR A 221 11.35 -3.65 -18.14
N SER A 222 12.40 -3.81 -18.95
CA SER A 222 13.80 -3.66 -18.54
C SER A 222 14.26 -2.21 -18.36
N GLU A 223 13.50 -1.23 -18.84
CA GLU A 223 13.84 0.19 -18.70
C GLU A 223 13.34 0.73 -17.36
N GLU A 224 13.93 1.83 -16.91
CA GLU A 224 13.48 2.50 -15.70
C GLU A 224 12.11 3.13 -15.91
N ASN A 225 11.19 2.89 -14.96
CA ASN A 225 9.86 3.45 -15.04
C ASN A 225 9.91 4.99 -14.95
N PRO A 226 9.28 5.74 -15.89
CA PRO A 226 9.37 7.19 -15.89
C PRO A 226 8.86 7.86 -14.62
N TRP A 227 7.94 7.24 -13.88
CA TRP A 227 7.45 7.81 -12.63
C TRP A 227 8.52 7.90 -11.54
N ILE A 228 9.54 7.03 -11.58
CA ILE A 228 10.64 7.04 -10.62
C ILE A 228 11.41 8.36 -10.73
N ASP A 229 11.91 8.67 -11.93
CA ASP A 229 12.74 9.85 -12.17
C ASP A 229 11.97 11.17 -12.11
N ASN A 230 10.69 11.14 -12.51
CA ASN A 230 9.90 12.36 -12.67
C ASN A 230 9.11 12.74 -11.41
N ILE A 231 8.75 11.77 -10.56
CA ILE A 231 7.93 12.00 -9.37
C ILE A 231 8.56 11.43 -8.10
N LEU A 232 8.86 10.13 -8.05
CA LEU A 232 9.21 9.46 -6.78
C LEU A 232 10.56 9.93 -6.22
N ARG A 233 11.61 9.97 -7.05
CA ARG A 233 12.95 10.39 -6.62
C ARG A 233 13.03 11.89 -6.33
N PRO A 234 12.47 12.80 -7.16
CA PRO A 234 12.39 14.22 -6.81
C PRO A 234 11.63 14.43 -5.49
N MET A 235 10.48 13.79 -5.30
CA MET A 235 9.73 13.87 -4.05
C MET A 235 10.58 13.45 -2.84
N ALA A 236 11.34 12.36 -2.95
CA ALA A 236 12.21 11.85 -1.87
C ALA A 236 13.40 12.76 -1.53
N SER A 237 13.70 13.74 -2.38
CA SER A 237 14.75 14.74 -2.14
C SER A 237 14.29 15.96 -1.35
N MET A 238 12.98 16.15 -1.15
CA MET A 238 12.41 17.35 -0.52
C MET A 238 12.72 17.39 0.98
N LYS A 239 13.50 18.38 1.44
CA LYS A 239 13.92 18.47 2.85
C LYS A 239 13.28 19.62 3.63
N SER A 240 12.65 20.59 2.97
CA SER A 240 11.96 21.70 3.64
C SER A 240 10.46 21.70 3.32
N PRO A 241 9.63 22.27 4.21
CA PRO A 241 8.22 22.53 3.92
C PRO A 241 8.02 23.30 2.59
N GLU A 242 8.89 24.27 2.31
CA GLU A 242 8.81 25.14 1.14
C GLU A 242 9.05 24.36 -0.15
N ASP A 243 10.07 23.49 -0.16
CA ASP A 243 10.37 22.63 -1.29
C ASP A 243 9.24 21.63 -1.54
N ALA A 244 8.71 21.01 -0.47
CA ALA A 244 7.60 20.08 -0.56
C ALA A 244 6.32 20.75 -1.11
N LEU A 245 6.05 22.00 -0.73
CA LEU A 245 4.95 22.78 -1.28
C LEU A 245 5.18 23.14 -2.75
N ALA A 246 6.37 23.65 -3.10
CA ALA A 246 6.71 24.00 -4.48
C ALA A 246 6.61 22.79 -5.41
N PHE A 247 7.07 21.62 -4.95
CA PHE A 247 6.96 20.37 -5.70
C PHE A 247 5.50 19.96 -5.90
N ALA A 248 4.68 19.99 -4.84
CA ALA A 248 3.25 19.66 -4.95
C ALA A 248 2.50 20.60 -5.90
N ASN A 249 2.73 21.92 -5.80
CA ASN A 249 2.15 22.91 -6.72
C ASN A 249 2.58 22.64 -8.17
N THR A 250 3.85 22.26 -8.39
CA THR A 250 4.35 21.93 -9.73
C THR A 250 3.65 20.69 -10.29
N VAL A 251 3.53 19.61 -9.51
CA VAL A 251 2.88 18.38 -9.95
C VAL A 251 1.40 18.63 -10.25
N VAL A 252 0.68 19.31 -9.36
CA VAL A 252 -0.75 19.61 -9.55
C VAL A 252 -0.98 20.56 -10.73
N GLY A 253 -0.20 21.64 -10.84
CA GLY A 253 -0.29 22.58 -11.96
C GLY A 253 0.10 21.94 -13.30
N THR A 254 0.96 20.92 -13.29
CA THR A 254 1.28 20.15 -14.49
C THR A 254 0.12 19.23 -14.89
N LEU A 255 -0.43 18.46 -13.94
CA LEU A 255 -1.44 17.44 -14.22
C LEU A 255 -2.87 18.01 -14.37
N PHE A 256 -3.16 19.14 -13.75
CA PHE A 256 -4.50 19.73 -13.60
C PHE A 256 -4.47 21.26 -13.74
N GLU A 257 -3.75 21.77 -14.74
CA GLU A 257 -3.57 23.20 -15.02
C GLU A 257 -4.90 23.96 -15.01
N GLY A 258 -5.00 24.99 -14.16
CA GLY A 258 -6.19 25.83 -13.98
C GLY A 258 -7.24 25.27 -13.01
N PHE A 259 -7.04 24.06 -12.48
CA PHE A 259 -7.91 23.40 -11.51
C PHE A 259 -7.19 23.06 -10.19
N GLU A 260 -6.07 23.73 -9.90
CA GLU A 260 -5.20 23.42 -8.76
C GLU A 260 -5.93 23.54 -7.43
N THR A 261 -6.85 24.49 -7.32
CA THR A 261 -7.65 24.71 -6.10
C THR A 261 -8.79 23.70 -5.94
N ASN A 262 -9.19 23.03 -7.03
CA ASN A 262 -10.21 21.99 -7.01
C ASN A 262 -9.65 20.67 -6.47
N ILE A 263 -8.34 20.44 -6.59
CA ILE A 263 -7.67 19.26 -6.03
C ILE A 263 -7.45 19.44 -4.52
N LYS A 264 -8.23 18.74 -3.69
CA LYS A 264 -8.19 18.81 -2.23
C LYS A 264 -7.12 17.91 -1.61
N GLY A 265 -6.71 16.88 -2.31
CA GLY A 265 -5.72 15.89 -1.86
C GLY A 265 -5.30 14.98 -3.01
N LEU A 266 -4.06 14.50 -2.97
CA LEU A 266 -3.54 13.57 -3.96
C LEU A 266 -2.61 12.59 -3.25
N TYR A 267 -2.85 11.29 -3.44
CA TYR A 267 -2.02 10.19 -2.96
C TYR A 267 -1.40 9.49 -4.16
N ILE A 268 -0.11 9.18 -4.03
CA ILE A 268 0.65 8.39 -4.99
C ILE A 268 0.78 6.98 -4.40
N GLU A 269 0.40 5.95 -5.14
CA GLU A 269 0.41 4.56 -4.66
C GLU A 269 1.85 4.04 -4.46
N ARG A 270 2.39 4.25 -3.26
CA ARG A 270 3.77 3.86 -2.90
C ARG A 270 3.92 2.37 -2.59
N ARG A 271 2.82 1.64 -2.36
CA ARG A 271 2.89 0.19 -2.07
C ARG A 271 3.39 -0.61 -3.26
N THR A 272 3.34 -0.04 -4.47
CA THR A 272 3.85 -0.64 -5.72
C THR A 272 5.23 -0.14 -6.15
N ASP A 273 5.96 0.61 -5.31
CA ASP A 273 7.29 1.14 -5.66
C ASP A 273 8.26 0.05 -6.15
N GLU A 274 8.30 -1.11 -5.48
CA GLU A 274 9.18 -2.23 -5.87
C GLU A 274 8.80 -2.82 -7.24
N VAL A 275 7.53 -2.73 -7.64
CA VAL A 275 7.08 -3.13 -8.98
C VAL A 275 7.61 -2.14 -10.03
N LEU A 276 7.49 -0.84 -9.76
CA LEU A 276 7.97 0.21 -10.67
C LEU A 276 9.50 0.13 -10.87
N LYS A 277 10.26 -0.27 -9.84
CA LYS A 277 11.72 -0.42 -9.92
C LYS A 277 12.19 -1.55 -10.84
N VAL A 278 11.34 -2.54 -11.12
CA VAL A 278 11.70 -3.72 -11.93
C VAL A 278 10.91 -3.83 -13.22
N ASP A 279 9.91 -2.98 -13.43
CA ASP A 279 9.06 -2.96 -14.62
C ASP A 279 8.80 -1.52 -15.09
N GLY A 280 9.53 -1.11 -16.14
CA GLY A 280 9.35 0.17 -16.80
C GLY A 280 7.96 0.41 -17.39
N SER A 281 7.21 -0.66 -17.66
CA SER A 281 5.86 -0.62 -18.23
C SER A 281 4.75 -0.55 -17.16
N ALA A 282 5.11 -0.76 -15.89
CA ALA A 282 4.14 -0.81 -14.81
C ALA A 282 3.40 0.53 -14.66
N PRO A 283 2.07 0.50 -14.47
CA PRO A 283 1.29 1.71 -14.23
C PRO A 283 1.55 2.27 -12.83
N LEU A 284 1.40 3.59 -12.68
CA LEU A 284 1.30 4.23 -11.37
C LEU A 284 -0.16 4.58 -11.08
N MET A 285 -0.62 4.19 -9.88
CA MET A 285 -1.95 4.53 -9.39
C MET A 285 -1.89 5.77 -8.50
N PHE A 286 -2.97 6.55 -8.55
CA PHE A 286 -3.19 7.73 -7.73
C PHE A 286 -4.57 7.64 -7.10
N ARG A 287 -4.71 8.20 -5.89
CA ARG A 287 -6.02 8.54 -5.33
C ARG A 287 -6.12 10.05 -5.21
N ILE A 288 -7.10 10.63 -5.90
CA ILE A 288 -7.24 12.07 -6.05
C ILE A 288 -8.56 12.51 -5.45
N LEU A 289 -8.51 13.56 -4.63
CA LEU A 289 -9.66 14.18 -4.01
C LEU A 289 -9.95 15.48 -4.74
N THR A 290 -11.17 15.65 -5.25
CA THR A 290 -11.63 16.92 -5.82
C THR A 290 -12.74 17.51 -4.97
N ASP A 291 -13.02 18.81 -5.07
CA ASP A 291 -14.34 19.28 -4.64
C ASP A 291 -15.45 18.81 -5.57
N ASN A 292 -16.66 19.15 -5.16
CA ASN A 292 -17.88 18.80 -5.84
C ASN A 292 -18.11 19.46 -7.20
N SER A 293 -17.35 20.50 -7.57
CA SER A 293 -17.50 21.12 -8.88
C SER A 293 -16.98 20.24 -10.02
N ILE A 294 -16.13 19.26 -9.71
CA ILE A 294 -15.57 18.34 -10.70
C ILE A 294 -16.46 17.10 -10.81
N ASP A 295 -17.24 17.00 -11.88
CA ASP A 295 -18.11 15.84 -12.15
C ASP A 295 -17.40 14.70 -12.88
N ASP A 296 -16.31 15.01 -13.59
CA ASP A 296 -15.48 14.03 -14.28
C ASP A 296 -14.02 14.51 -14.28
N ILE A 297 -13.13 13.77 -13.59
CA ILE A 297 -11.72 14.12 -13.45
C ILE A 297 -10.96 14.12 -14.78
N SER A 298 -11.43 13.37 -15.79
CA SER A 298 -10.77 13.38 -17.12
C SER A 298 -10.85 14.72 -17.82
N THR A 299 -11.88 15.52 -17.52
CA THR A 299 -12.10 16.84 -18.16
C THR A 299 -11.06 17.87 -17.72
N ILE A 300 -10.43 17.65 -16.57
CA ILE A 300 -9.42 18.54 -16.00
C ILE A 300 -7.99 17.99 -16.11
N PHE A 301 -7.82 16.75 -16.62
CA PHE A 301 -6.51 16.17 -16.84
C PHE A 301 -5.78 16.85 -18.00
N ASN A 302 -4.62 17.43 -17.72
CA ASN A 302 -3.80 18.13 -18.70
C ASN A 302 -2.93 17.16 -19.51
N SER A 303 -3.53 16.46 -20.46
CA SER A 303 -2.79 15.56 -21.36
C SER A 303 -1.74 16.30 -22.21
N LYS A 304 -1.89 17.61 -22.44
CA LYS A 304 -0.95 18.45 -23.20
C LYS A 304 0.36 18.73 -22.45
N ALA A 305 0.41 18.44 -21.15
CA ALA A 305 1.64 18.50 -20.36
C ALA A 305 2.68 17.45 -20.82
N PHE A 306 2.25 16.43 -21.55
CA PHE A 306 3.08 15.33 -22.01
C PHE A 306 3.43 15.47 -23.50
N PRO A 307 4.58 14.95 -23.94
CA PRO A 307 5.02 15.03 -25.33
C PRO A 307 4.35 14.00 -26.26
N PHE A 308 3.33 13.28 -25.78
CA PHE A 308 2.62 12.22 -26.49
C PHE A 308 1.12 12.22 -26.14
N ASP A 309 0.33 11.58 -27.00
CA ASP A 309 -1.12 11.49 -26.84
C ASP A 309 -1.53 10.52 -25.74
N PHE A 310 -2.70 10.78 -25.15
CA PHE A 310 -3.32 9.92 -24.15
C PHE A 310 -4.59 9.27 -24.68
N THR A 311 -4.72 7.97 -24.45
CA THR A 311 -6.01 7.29 -24.41
C THR A 311 -6.60 7.50 -23.03
N VAL A 312 -7.79 8.10 -22.97
CA VAL A 312 -8.50 8.39 -21.73
C VAL A 312 -9.72 7.49 -21.66
N SER A 313 -9.90 6.76 -20.56
CA SER A 313 -11.07 5.89 -20.40
C SER A 313 -11.57 5.84 -18.96
N LYS A 314 -12.90 5.91 -18.83
CA LYS A 314 -13.58 5.70 -17.56
C LYS A 314 -13.73 4.20 -17.31
N GLN A 315 -13.47 3.78 -16.08
CA GLN A 315 -13.55 2.40 -15.62
C GLN A 315 -14.56 2.29 -14.47
N GLU A 316 -14.98 1.05 -14.19
CA GLU A 316 -15.76 0.72 -13.00
C GLU A 316 -14.85 0.63 -11.76
N GLU A 317 -15.43 0.86 -10.57
CA GLU A 317 -14.71 0.74 -9.29
C GLU A 317 -14.08 -0.67 -9.11
N SER A 318 -14.79 -1.71 -9.56
CA SER A 318 -14.32 -3.10 -9.51
C SER A 318 -13.05 -3.34 -10.32
N ALA A 319 -12.82 -2.60 -11.41
CA ALA A 319 -11.60 -2.74 -12.22
C ALA A 319 -10.36 -2.32 -11.41
N PHE A 320 -10.45 -1.22 -10.68
CA PHE A 320 -9.38 -0.75 -9.78
C PHE A 320 -9.17 -1.67 -8.59
N ARG A 321 -10.25 -2.17 -8.00
CA ARG A 321 -10.15 -3.19 -6.94
C ARG A 321 -9.44 -4.45 -7.44
N LYS A 322 -9.81 -4.96 -8.62
CA LYS A 322 -9.17 -6.12 -9.26
C LYS A 322 -7.67 -5.88 -9.50
N LEU A 323 -7.28 -4.69 -9.94
CA LEU A 323 -5.87 -4.30 -10.10
C LEU A 323 -5.10 -4.35 -8.77
N ARG A 324 -5.66 -3.82 -7.68
CA ARG A 324 -5.06 -3.91 -6.33
C ARG A 324 -4.90 -5.36 -5.88
N LEU A 325 -5.94 -6.17 -6.01
CA LEU A 325 -5.91 -7.56 -5.59
C LEU A 325 -4.86 -8.36 -6.38
N ARG A 326 -4.67 -8.09 -7.69
CA ARG A 326 -3.60 -8.69 -8.49
C ARG A 326 -2.20 -8.37 -7.95
N CYS A 327 -2.02 -7.16 -7.43
CA CYS A 327 -0.78 -6.74 -6.78
C CYS A 327 -0.65 -7.23 -5.32
N GLY A 328 -1.64 -7.96 -4.79
CA GLY A 328 -1.66 -8.38 -3.39
C GLY A 328 -1.93 -7.24 -2.41
N LEU A 329 -2.59 -6.18 -2.87
CA LEU A 329 -2.96 -5.01 -2.09
C LEU A 329 -4.44 -5.05 -1.71
N LEU A 330 -4.75 -4.53 -0.53
CA LEU A 330 -6.10 -4.41 0.03
C LEU A 330 -6.44 -2.92 0.19
N ASP A 331 -7.72 -2.56 0.20
CA ASP A 331 -8.17 -1.16 0.33
C ASP A 331 -9.41 -1.07 1.22
N GLY A 332 -9.18 -0.85 2.51
CA GLY A 332 -10.23 -0.65 3.47
C GLY A 332 -10.80 -1.94 4.07
N VAL A 333 -11.89 -1.73 4.81
CA VAL A 333 -12.62 -2.78 5.52
C VAL A 333 -13.59 -3.55 4.64
N THR A 334 -13.75 -3.11 3.39
CA THR A 334 -14.42 -3.90 2.35
C THR A 334 -13.66 -5.17 2.00
N ASP A 335 -12.34 -5.18 2.17
CA ASP A 335 -11.47 -6.31 1.87
C ASP A 335 -11.09 -7.13 3.10
N VAL A 336 -11.08 -6.52 4.29
CA VAL A 336 -10.65 -7.17 5.53
C VAL A 336 -11.58 -6.84 6.68
N LYS A 337 -12.01 -7.87 7.41
CA LYS A 337 -12.81 -7.70 8.62
C LYS A 337 -12.02 -6.92 9.69
N PRO A 338 -12.57 -5.82 10.22
CA PRO A 338 -11.93 -5.04 11.27
C PRO A 338 -11.57 -5.89 12.49
N THR A 339 -10.44 -5.59 13.12
CA THR A 339 -9.93 -6.21 14.35
C THR A 339 -9.69 -7.73 14.25
N THR A 340 -9.51 -8.25 13.02
CA THR A 340 -9.25 -9.69 12.81
C THR A 340 -7.79 -10.03 12.55
N VAL A 341 -7.05 -9.16 11.85
CA VAL A 341 -5.69 -9.41 11.34
C VAL A 341 -4.66 -8.42 11.89
N LEU A 342 -3.38 -8.81 11.85
CA LEU A 342 -2.25 -7.94 12.16
C LEU A 342 -1.75 -7.21 10.91
N PRO A 343 -1.22 -5.97 11.03
CA PRO A 343 -0.61 -5.25 9.91
C PRO A 343 0.46 -6.04 9.16
N LEU A 344 1.30 -6.79 9.89
CA LEU A 344 2.38 -7.59 9.31
C LEU A 344 1.85 -8.81 8.54
N GLU A 345 0.68 -9.36 8.91
CA GLU A 345 0.02 -10.41 8.12
C GLU A 345 -0.47 -9.85 6.77
N LEU A 346 -0.68 -8.53 6.68
CA LEU A 346 -1.04 -7.81 5.46
C LEU A 346 0.17 -7.23 4.70
N ASN A 347 1.39 -7.65 5.06
CA ASN A 347 2.63 -7.21 4.42
C ASN A 347 2.97 -5.72 4.58
N PHE A 348 2.41 -5.02 5.58
CA PHE A 348 2.67 -3.59 5.78
C PHE A 348 4.13 -3.26 6.08
N ASP A 349 4.94 -4.24 6.49
CA ASP A 349 6.39 -4.12 6.65
C ASP A 349 7.17 -4.05 5.33
N TYR A 350 6.57 -4.45 4.22
CA TYR A 350 7.15 -4.34 2.88
C TYR A 350 6.73 -3.07 2.14
N PHE A 351 5.82 -2.28 2.71
CA PHE A 351 5.32 -1.06 2.09
C PHE A 351 6.00 0.17 2.70
N PRO A 352 6.46 1.13 1.87
CA PRO A 352 7.11 2.34 2.36
C PRO A 352 6.24 3.11 3.36
N ASP A 353 6.82 3.44 4.52
CA ASP A 353 6.28 4.31 5.56
C ASP A 353 4.92 3.87 6.17
N VAL A 354 4.43 2.65 5.94
CA VAL A 354 3.10 2.22 6.44
C VAL A 354 3.16 1.82 7.91
N VAL A 355 4.19 1.07 8.32
CA VAL A 355 4.46 0.68 9.71
C VAL A 355 5.91 1.02 10.03
N SER A 356 6.12 1.90 11.02
CA SER A 356 7.46 2.24 11.49
C SER A 356 7.87 1.42 12.71
N SER A 357 9.05 0.80 12.64
CA SER A 357 9.71 0.20 13.81
C SER A 357 10.49 1.23 14.64
N ASN A 358 10.71 2.43 14.09
CA ASN A 358 11.55 3.48 14.67
C ASN A 358 10.75 4.77 14.94
N LYS A 359 9.56 4.62 15.53
CA LYS A 359 8.73 5.75 15.99
C LYS A 359 8.36 5.63 17.47
N GLY A 360 7.89 6.74 18.03
CA GLY A 360 7.37 6.80 19.40
C GLY A 360 6.04 6.06 19.58
N CYS A 361 5.56 6.01 20.82
CA CYS A 361 4.38 5.22 21.17
C CYS A 361 3.14 5.55 20.32
N TYR A 362 2.54 4.52 19.75
CA TYR A 362 1.22 4.57 19.11
C TYR A 362 0.33 3.41 19.57
N ILE A 363 -0.97 3.53 19.37
CA ILE A 363 -1.95 2.51 19.78
C ILE A 363 -1.66 1.19 19.07
N GLY A 364 -1.63 0.09 19.84
CA GLY A 364 -1.47 -1.26 19.30
C GLY A 364 -0.03 -1.62 18.91
N GLN A 365 0.97 -0.78 19.21
CA GLN A 365 2.36 -1.03 18.81
C GLN A 365 2.98 -2.29 19.44
N GLU A 366 2.57 -2.67 20.65
CA GLU A 366 3.23 -3.71 21.46
C GLU A 366 3.34 -5.04 20.71
N LEU A 367 2.21 -5.50 20.14
CA LEU A 367 2.18 -6.77 19.42
C LEU A 367 2.88 -6.66 18.06
N THR A 368 2.69 -5.56 17.35
CA THR A 368 3.34 -5.31 16.05
C THR A 368 4.86 -5.25 16.20
N ALA A 369 5.37 -4.48 17.16
CA ALA A 369 6.79 -4.34 17.45
C ALA A 369 7.39 -5.67 17.94
N ARG A 370 6.71 -6.41 18.82
CA ARG A 370 7.15 -7.73 19.28
C ARG A 370 7.20 -8.74 18.14
N THR A 371 6.19 -8.77 17.28
CA THR A 371 6.15 -9.69 16.13
C THR A 371 7.27 -9.37 15.15
N PHE A 372 7.53 -8.07 14.91
CA PHE A 372 8.66 -7.61 14.10
C PHE A 372 10.01 -8.01 14.71
N ALA A 373 10.22 -7.73 16.01
CA ALA A 373 11.49 -8.00 16.70
C ALA A 373 11.79 -9.50 16.88
N THR A 374 10.77 -10.31 17.13
CA THR A 374 10.94 -11.76 17.30
C THR A 374 11.07 -12.51 15.97
N GLY A 375 10.64 -11.91 14.86
CA GLY A 375 10.63 -12.54 13.53
C GLY A 375 9.61 -13.68 13.36
N ILE A 376 8.82 -13.99 14.39
CA ILE A 376 7.86 -15.12 14.37
C ILE A 376 6.54 -14.65 13.74
N LEU A 377 6.56 -14.33 12.44
CA LEU A 377 5.34 -14.11 11.66
C LEU A 377 4.97 -15.38 10.89
N ARG A 378 3.81 -15.96 11.23
CA ARG A 378 3.40 -17.28 10.73
C ARG A 378 2.44 -17.24 9.55
N LYS A 379 1.94 -16.07 9.18
CA LYS A 379 0.98 -15.90 8.08
C LYS A 379 1.24 -14.62 7.31
N ARG A 380 1.00 -14.66 6.00
CA ARG A 380 1.00 -13.48 5.12
C ARG A 380 -0.07 -13.64 4.04
N ILE A 381 -0.62 -12.52 3.60
CA ILE A 381 -1.49 -12.47 2.43
C ILE A 381 -0.70 -12.65 1.14
N VAL A 382 -1.25 -13.38 0.16
CA VAL A 382 -0.70 -13.52 -1.19
C VAL A 382 -1.83 -13.38 -2.23
N PRO A 383 -1.54 -12.79 -3.41
CA PRO A 383 -2.49 -12.75 -4.51
C PRO A 383 -2.73 -14.14 -5.10
N VAL A 384 -3.96 -14.41 -5.53
CA VAL A 384 -4.38 -15.66 -6.17
C VAL A 384 -5.27 -15.40 -7.37
N LYS A 385 -5.26 -16.35 -8.30
CA LYS A 385 -6.31 -16.55 -9.28
C LYS A 385 -7.25 -17.65 -8.81
N ILE A 386 -8.55 -17.43 -8.93
CA ILE A 386 -9.61 -18.33 -8.51
C ILE A 386 -10.19 -19.01 -9.75
N HIS A 387 -10.13 -20.32 -9.79
CA HIS A 387 -10.75 -21.12 -10.84
C HIS A 387 -12.08 -21.70 -10.35
N ASN A 388 -13.04 -21.83 -11.26
CA ASN A 388 -14.42 -22.24 -10.95
C ASN A 388 -15.16 -21.23 -10.05
N LEU A 389 -15.13 -19.95 -10.43
CA LEU A 389 -15.88 -18.88 -9.77
C LEU A 389 -17.38 -19.19 -9.62
N PRO A 390 -18.10 -19.81 -10.58
CA PRO A 390 -19.51 -20.15 -10.41
C PRO A 390 -19.77 -21.07 -9.20
N ALA A 391 -18.92 -22.06 -8.95
CA ALA A 391 -19.05 -22.93 -7.78
C ALA A 391 -18.79 -22.16 -6.47
N LEU A 392 -17.79 -21.27 -6.45
CA LEU A 392 -17.51 -20.42 -5.29
C LEU A 392 -18.71 -19.52 -4.96
N LEU A 393 -19.25 -18.81 -5.97
CA LEU A 393 -20.41 -17.93 -5.81
C LEU A 393 -21.64 -18.71 -5.37
N SER A 394 -21.87 -19.90 -5.92
CA SER A 394 -22.97 -20.78 -5.51
C SER A 394 -22.82 -21.19 -4.05
N TYR A 395 -21.61 -21.51 -3.60
CA TYR A 395 -21.30 -21.93 -2.24
C TYR A 395 -21.55 -20.82 -1.20
N ILE A 396 -21.01 -19.62 -1.44
CA ILE A 396 -21.14 -18.50 -0.48
C ILE A 396 -22.57 -17.96 -0.37
N ASN A 397 -23.38 -18.15 -1.42
CA ASN A 397 -24.78 -17.74 -1.45
C ASN A 397 -25.76 -18.82 -0.94
N ARG A 398 -25.27 -19.99 -0.47
CA ARG A 398 -26.14 -21.03 0.09
C ARG A 398 -26.81 -20.54 1.39
N PRO A 399 -28.10 -20.85 1.62
CA PRO A 399 -28.76 -20.57 2.89
C PRO A 399 -28.00 -21.20 4.07
N GLY A 400 -27.71 -20.40 5.10
CA GLY A 400 -26.96 -20.85 6.28
C GLY A 400 -25.43 -20.80 6.14
N HIS A 401 -24.89 -20.32 5.00
CA HIS A 401 -23.47 -20.01 4.90
C HIS A 401 -23.07 -18.93 5.91
N ASN A 402 -22.00 -19.19 6.67
CA ASN A 402 -21.52 -18.25 7.68
C ASN A 402 -20.53 -17.26 7.06
N SER A 403 -21.05 -16.11 6.62
CA SER A 403 -20.26 -15.01 6.04
C SER A 403 -19.28 -14.36 7.02
N ASP A 404 -19.43 -14.56 8.34
CA ASP A 404 -18.50 -14.04 9.35
C ASP A 404 -17.18 -14.82 9.39
N LYS A 405 -17.10 -16.02 8.79
CA LYS A 405 -15.87 -16.79 8.68
C LYS A 405 -15.24 -16.66 7.30
N TYR A 406 -13.91 -16.61 7.26
CA TYR A 406 -13.18 -16.73 6.01
C TYR A 406 -13.22 -18.17 5.51
N LEU A 407 -13.25 -18.36 4.19
CA LEU A 407 -13.23 -19.69 3.58
C LEU A 407 -11.86 -20.33 3.79
N GLU A 408 -11.85 -21.59 4.23
CA GLU A 408 -10.64 -22.35 4.49
C GLU A 408 -10.01 -22.83 3.18
N VAL A 409 -8.69 -22.63 3.04
CA VAL A 409 -7.92 -23.11 1.89
C VAL A 409 -7.16 -24.37 2.31
N GLU A 410 -7.31 -25.43 1.52
CA GLU A 410 -6.67 -26.72 1.71
C GLU A 410 -5.58 -26.96 0.65
N MET A 411 -4.75 -27.98 0.89
CA MET A 411 -3.63 -28.35 0.03
C MET A 411 -3.64 -29.85 -0.27
N LYS A 412 -3.53 -30.20 -1.55
CA LYS A 412 -3.33 -31.58 -2.02
C LYS A 412 -1.92 -31.73 -2.61
N SER A 413 -1.22 -32.79 -2.21
CA SER A 413 0.06 -33.18 -2.81
C SER A 413 -0.18 -33.92 -4.13
N ASN A 414 0.55 -33.57 -5.19
CA ASN A 414 0.60 -34.37 -6.40
C ASN A 414 1.67 -35.47 -6.25
N GLY A 415 1.29 -36.66 -5.75
CA GLY A 415 2.10 -37.89 -5.83
C GLY A 415 3.23 -38.10 -4.80
N ASN A 416 3.36 -39.35 -4.35
CA ASN A 416 4.43 -40.14 -3.69
C ASN A 416 5.54 -39.53 -2.80
N ASP A 417 5.46 -38.27 -2.35
CA ASP A 417 6.35 -37.80 -1.27
C ASP A 417 5.87 -38.32 0.10
N GLU A 418 6.24 -39.57 0.42
CA GLU A 418 6.09 -40.20 1.74
C GLU A 418 7.04 -39.61 2.82
N THR A 419 7.94 -38.69 2.45
CA THR A 419 8.91 -38.06 3.36
C THR A 419 8.35 -36.94 4.22
N PHE A 420 7.13 -36.49 3.92
CA PHE A 420 6.19 -35.99 4.92
C PHE A 420 4.89 -36.76 4.69
N SER A 421 4.93 -38.06 4.99
CA SER A 421 3.73 -38.75 5.40
C SER A 421 3.01 -37.80 6.35
N SER A 422 1.78 -37.45 5.96
CA SER A 422 0.66 -37.50 6.89
C SER A 422 1.11 -37.98 8.26
N GLU A 423 0.88 -37.21 9.33
CA GLU A 423 0.49 -37.87 10.57
C GLU A 423 -0.52 -38.92 10.11
N GLU A 424 -0.09 -40.18 10.10
CA GLU A 424 -0.97 -41.30 9.82
C GLU A 424 -2.17 -41.05 10.69
N THR A 425 -3.34 -41.24 10.08
CA THR A 425 -4.62 -41.00 10.71
C THR A 425 -4.83 -42.08 11.77
N GLU A 426 -4.04 -42.07 12.84
CA GLU A 426 -4.36 -42.76 14.05
C GLU A 426 -5.57 -42.05 14.64
N SER A 427 -6.69 -42.77 14.58
CA SER A 427 -7.89 -42.43 15.31
C SER A 427 -7.56 -42.48 16.80
N GLN A 428 -7.15 -41.36 17.41
CA GLN A 428 -7.02 -41.32 18.86
C GLN A 428 -8.42 -41.38 19.49
N MET A 429 -8.69 -42.46 20.23
CA MET A 429 -9.81 -42.49 21.16
C MET A 429 -9.53 -41.47 22.27
N VAL A 430 -10.23 -40.34 22.24
CA VAL A 430 -10.28 -39.47 23.41
C VAL A 430 -11.27 -40.11 24.39
N THR A 431 -10.76 -40.74 25.44
CA THR A 431 -11.59 -41.24 26.53
C THR A 431 -12.10 -40.05 27.34
N SER A 432 -13.42 -39.82 27.27
CA SER A 432 -14.10 -38.89 28.18
C SER A 432 -14.22 -39.57 29.55
N PRO A 433 -13.96 -38.86 30.68
CA PRO A 433 -14.16 -39.40 32.02
C PRO A 433 -15.64 -39.68 32.36
N PHE A 434 -16.59 -39.36 31.46
CA PHE A 434 -18.04 -39.55 31.65
C PHE A 434 -18.75 -40.25 30.48
N GLY A 435 -18.09 -41.22 29.82
CA GLY A 435 -18.78 -42.17 28.92
C GLY A 435 -18.28 -42.18 27.46
N SER A 436 -18.53 -43.32 26.81
CA SER A 436 -18.11 -43.80 25.48
C SER A 436 -17.35 -42.80 24.59
N GLY A 437 -16.07 -43.10 24.32
CA GLY A 437 -15.21 -42.32 23.42
C GLY A 437 -15.80 -42.20 22.02
N LYS A 438 -15.88 -40.97 21.50
CA LYS A 438 -16.20 -40.71 20.08
C LYS A 438 -14.90 -40.76 19.28
N VAL A 439 -14.91 -41.49 18.16
CA VAL A 439 -13.85 -41.38 17.14
C VAL A 439 -13.97 -40.00 16.50
N VAL A 440 -13.06 -39.09 16.85
CA VAL A 440 -12.95 -37.78 16.21
C VAL A 440 -11.92 -37.90 15.10
N ARG A 441 -12.33 -37.84 13.83
CA ARG A 441 -11.39 -37.64 12.73
C ARG A 441 -10.70 -36.29 12.93
N LYS A 442 -9.38 -36.28 13.14
CA LYS A 442 -8.56 -35.05 13.13
C LYS A 442 -8.78 -34.37 11.77
N ARG A 443 -9.49 -33.24 11.75
CA ARG A 443 -9.67 -32.42 10.56
C ARG A 443 -8.29 -31.98 10.07
N LYS A 444 -7.99 -32.18 8.79
CA LYS A 444 -6.74 -31.65 8.19
C LYS A 444 -6.71 -30.15 8.45
N ARG A 445 -5.60 -29.66 8.98
CA ARG A 445 -5.46 -28.26 9.35
C ARG A 445 -5.40 -27.42 8.05
N PRO A 446 -6.34 -26.50 7.79
CA PRO A 446 -6.34 -25.68 6.57
C PRO A 446 -5.04 -24.91 6.45
N ILE A 447 -4.43 -24.78 5.27
CA ILE A 447 -3.15 -24.07 5.09
C ILE A 447 -3.28 -22.55 5.12
N GLY A 448 -4.51 -22.04 4.97
CA GLY A 448 -4.81 -20.62 4.92
C GLY A 448 -6.29 -20.33 4.83
N SER A 449 -6.63 -19.09 4.49
CA SER A 449 -8.01 -18.66 4.29
C SER A 449 -8.13 -17.63 3.17
N LEU A 450 -9.19 -17.71 2.37
CA LEU A 450 -9.54 -16.67 1.39
C LEU A 450 -10.08 -15.44 2.13
N ILE A 451 -9.41 -14.31 1.97
CA ILE A 451 -9.71 -13.05 2.67
C ILE A 451 -10.73 -12.24 1.90
N THR A 452 -10.47 -12.02 0.61
CA THR A 452 -11.32 -11.26 -0.30
C THR A 452 -11.09 -11.70 -1.74
N PHE A 453 -12.03 -11.38 -2.61
CA PHE A 453 -11.90 -11.59 -4.05
C PHE A 453 -12.80 -10.63 -4.84
N GLU A 454 -12.40 -10.37 -6.08
CA GLU A 454 -13.15 -9.63 -7.10
C GLU A 454 -13.02 -10.42 -8.40
N GLU A 455 -14.14 -10.93 -8.90
CA GLU A 455 -14.18 -11.88 -10.02
C GLU A 455 -13.25 -13.08 -9.80
N ASP A 456 -12.31 -13.33 -10.72
CA ASP A 456 -11.35 -14.43 -10.70
C ASP A 456 -10.04 -14.11 -9.96
N VAL A 457 -9.93 -12.94 -9.32
CA VAL A 457 -8.74 -12.52 -8.58
C VAL A 457 -9.07 -12.42 -7.10
N GLY A 458 -8.22 -12.95 -6.25
CA GLY A 458 -8.40 -12.84 -4.80
C GLY A 458 -7.11 -12.72 -4.03
N ILE A 459 -7.27 -12.62 -2.71
CA ILE A 459 -6.18 -12.63 -1.76
C ILE A 459 -6.44 -13.71 -0.71
N VAL A 460 -5.45 -14.57 -0.51
CA VAL A 460 -5.47 -15.61 0.53
C VAL A 460 -4.42 -15.31 1.58
N MET A 461 -4.75 -15.51 2.85
CA MET A 461 -3.79 -15.50 3.94
C MET A 461 -3.27 -16.92 4.15
N LEU A 462 -2.00 -17.16 3.85
CA LEU A 462 -1.36 -18.47 3.93
C LEU A 462 -0.39 -18.55 5.10
N ARG A 463 -0.19 -19.75 5.64
CA ARG A 463 0.88 -20.00 6.60
C ARG A 463 2.25 -20.01 5.93
N THR A 464 3.20 -19.30 6.53
CA THR A 464 4.56 -19.14 5.99
C THR A 464 5.36 -20.44 6.02
N GLU A 465 5.02 -21.39 6.90
CA GLU A 465 5.61 -22.73 6.96
C GLU A 465 5.44 -23.55 5.66
N HIS A 466 4.48 -23.17 4.81
CA HIS A 466 4.25 -23.82 3.52
C HIS A 466 4.87 -23.07 2.32
N PHE A 467 5.52 -21.91 2.54
CA PHE A 467 6.00 -21.05 1.45
C PHE A 467 7.03 -21.74 0.56
N SER A 468 8.00 -22.47 1.12
CA SER A 468 9.00 -23.18 0.32
C SER A 468 8.40 -24.23 -0.62
N ARG A 469 7.24 -24.80 -0.25
CA ARG A 469 6.53 -25.78 -1.07
C ARG A 469 5.63 -25.12 -2.12
N ILE A 470 4.99 -24.02 -1.75
CA ILE A 470 4.08 -23.26 -2.62
C ILE A 470 4.86 -22.45 -3.66
N PHE A 471 6.03 -21.93 -3.26
CA PHE A 471 6.94 -21.13 -4.07
C PHE A 471 8.34 -21.77 -4.08
N PRO A 472 8.52 -22.91 -4.78
CA PRO A 472 9.80 -23.60 -4.84
C PRO A 472 10.88 -22.70 -5.45
N GLN A 473 12.06 -22.66 -4.83
CA GLN A 473 13.21 -21.89 -5.31
C GLN A 473 14.08 -22.74 -6.27
N GLY A 474 14.57 -22.15 -7.36
CA GLY A 474 15.47 -22.79 -8.33
C GLY A 474 14.79 -23.82 -9.25
N ASN A 475 15.60 -24.62 -9.97
CA ASN A 475 15.14 -25.70 -10.85
C ASN A 475 14.67 -26.95 -10.08
N SER A 476 14.02 -26.78 -8.92
CA SER A 476 13.40 -27.89 -8.22
C SER A 476 12.26 -28.44 -9.07
N HIS A 477 12.40 -29.68 -9.55
CA HIS A 477 11.35 -30.41 -10.28
C HIS A 477 10.16 -30.82 -9.38
N SER A 478 10.06 -30.31 -8.15
CA SER A 478 8.92 -30.54 -7.28
C SER A 478 7.64 -29.99 -7.91
N THR A 479 6.67 -30.86 -8.16
CA THR A 479 5.34 -30.45 -8.64
C THR A 479 4.69 -29.51 -7.64
N LYS A 480 4.24 -28.33 -8.10
CA LYS A 480 3.52 -27.37 -7.26
C LYS A 480 2.28 -28.03 -6.65
N PRO A 481 2.01 -27.82 -5.35
CA PRO A 481 0.80 -28.36 -4.73
C PRO A 481 -0.45 -27.73 -5.36
N ILE A 482 -1.56 -28.47 -5.34
CA ILE A 482 -2.86 -27.92 -5.71
C ILE A 482 -3.50 -27.36 -4.44
N LEU A 483 -3.80 -26.06 -4.44
CA LEU A 483 -4.58 -25.42 -3.38
C LEU A 483 -6.02 -25.33 -3.83
N PHE A 484 -6.97 -25.56 -2.92
CA PHE A 484 -8.39 -25.54 -3.24
C PHE A 484 -9.24 -25.13 -2.04
N ILE A 485 -10.47 -24.70 -2.33
CA ILE A 485 -11.54 -24.52 -1.34
C ILE A 485 -12.56 -25.63 -1.57
N ASP A 486 -12.82 -26.42 -0.53
CA ASP A 486 -13.85 -27.44 -0.56
C ASP A 486 -15.24 -26.78 -0.47
N VAL A 487 -15.99 -26.87 -1.56
CA VAL A 487 -17.35 -26.34 -1.67
C VAL A 487 -18.42 -27.43 -1.50
N GLY A 488 -18.01 -28.64 -1.08
CA GLY A 488 -18.91 -29.77 -0.83
C GLY A 488 -19.51 -30.37 -2.10
N GLU A 489 -18.78 -30.31 -3.22
CA GLU A 489 -19.18 -30.93 -4.48
C GLU A 489 -18.88 -32.44 -4.45
N GLU A 490 -19.74 -33.25 -5.07
CA GLU A 490 -19.60 -34.72 -5.09
C GLU A 490 -18.34 -35.18 -5.85
N ASN A 491 -17.96 -34.45 -6.91
CA ASN A 491 -16.70 -34.65 -7.62
C ASN A 491 -15.66 -33.65 -7.11
N PRO A 492 -14.54 -34.09 -6.48
CA PRO A 492 -13.46 -33.20 -6.02
C PRO A 492 -12.82 -32.35 -7.11
N GLU A 493 -12.94 -32.72 -8.38
CA GLU A 493 -12.48 -31.91 -9.52
C GLU A 493 -13.32 -30.64 -9.74
N ASN A 494 -14.53 -30.59 -9.17
CA ASN A 494 -15.41 -29.42 -9.21
C ASN A 494 -15.13 -28.43 -8.07
N ASN A 495 -14.17 -28.72 -7.18
CA ASN A 495 -13.77 -27.77 -6.15
C ASN A 495 -13.12 -26.52 -6.76
N VAL A 496 -13.13 -25.44 -5.98
CA VAL A 496 -12.59 -24.15 -6.40
C VAL A 496 -11.07 -24.21 -6.27
N ILE A 497 -10.34 -24.20 -7.39
CA ILE A 497 -8.87 -24.22 -7.39
C ILE A 497 -8.34 -22.82 -7.13
N ILE A 498 -7.36 -22.73 -6.24
CA ILE A 498 -6.68 -21.49 -5.85
C ILE A 498 -5.27 -21.52 -6.43
N GLU A 499 -5.03 -20.73 -7.47
CA GLU A 499 -3.72 -20.60 -8.10
C GLU A 499 -2.97 -19.40 -7.52
N VAL A 500 -1.96 -19.67 -6.69
CA VAL A 500 -1.11 -18.63 -6.10
C VAL A 500 -0.32 -17.87 -7.16
N GLN A 501 -0.28 -16.54 -7.02
CA GLN A 501 0.54 -15.65 -7.81
C GLN A 501 1.75 -15.22 -6.97
N GLU A 502 2.93 -15.07 -7.59
CA GLU A 502 4.14 -14.68 -6.89
C GLU A 502 4.07 -13.18 -6.48
N PRO A 503 4.06 -12.84 -5.18
CA PRO A 503 4.05 -11.45 -4.78
C PRO A 503 5.44 -10.83 -4.88
N PHE A 504 5.52 -9.54 -5.21
CA PHE A 504 6.79 -8.83 -5.42
C PHE A 504 7.73 -8.84 -4.20
N TRP A 505 7.18 -8.89 -2.98
CA TRP A 505 7.96 -8.92 -1.74
C TRP A 505 8.54 -10.30 -1.42
N LEU A 506 8.12 -11.38 -2.11
CA LEU A 506 8.48 -12.75 -1.77
C LEU A 506 10.00 -13.00 -1.78
N LYS A 507 10.70 -12.42 -2.76
CA LYS A 507 12.16 -12.55 -2.88
C LYS A 507 12.87 -11.99 -1.64
N ASN A 508 12.41 -10.85 -1.14
CA ASN A 508 12.95 -10.24 0.08
C ASN A 508 12.60 -11.08 1.31
N TRP A 509 11.41 -11.67 1.35
CA TRP A 509 11.03 -12.59 2.43
C TRP A 509 11.97 -13.81 2.51
N PHE A 510 12.25 -14.47 1.38
CA PHE A 510 13.20 -15.61 1.36
C PHE A 510 14.61 -15.21 1.78
N LYS A 511 15.11 -14.05 1.35
CA LYS A 511 16.42 -13.54 1.79
C LYS A 511 16.50 -13.37 3.31
N SER A 512 15.44 -12.86 3.92
CA SER A 512 15.41 -12.61 5.37
C SER A 512 15.13 -13.86 6.21
N ASN A 513 14.52 -14.91 5.63
CA ASN A 513 14.07 -16.11 6.35
C ASN A 513 14.79 -17.40 5.93
N SER A 514 15.76 -17.34 5.01
CA SER A 514 16.63 -18.48 4.72
C SER A 514 17.57 -18.72 5.91
N PRO A 515 17.83 -19.98 6.30
CA PRO A 515 18.84 -20.27 7.29
C PRO A 515 20.16 -19.68 6.80
N LYS A 516 20.75 -18.76 7.59
CA LYS A 516 22.12 -18.31 7.34
C LYS A 516 23.00 -19.55 7.41
N LEU A 517 23.63 -19.92 6.30
CA LEU A 517 24.71 -20.90 6.32
C LEU A 517 25.75 -20.38 7.32
N VAL A 518 25.89 -21.08 8.45
CA VAL A 518 26.90 -20.80 9.49
C VAL A 518 28.26 -21.27 9.00
#